data_AF-A0A817ZZL0-F1
#
_entry.id   AF-A0A817ZZL0-F1
#
_cell.length_a   1.000
_cell.length_b   1.000
_cell.length_c   1.000
_cell.angle_alpha   90.00
_cell.angle_beta   90.00
_cell.angle_gamma   90.00
#
_symmetry.space_group_name_H-M   'P 1'
#
loop_
_entity.id
_entity.type
_entity.pdbx_description
1 polymer ?
#
loop_
_entity_poly.entity_id
_entity_poly.type
_entity_poly.pdbx_seq_one_letter_code
_entity_poly.pdbx_strand_id
1 'polypeptide(L)'
;MEREQKEEEGESSKRAINIGTMTSLDEILIHMPRLNKFTFSIVSQTVNKYIKIDLPSNDNIQSSFLDRGYNHVGSYADFNSTTNVARCHVYSLPYRFEIFINLNNFFTGGMFNKVRCVFMNDTSSFEHELFALVSQAFPYLEKLYVCNLQAQKNKQHSSTLIVFSHLVKLILSPAHVNYAEQFLFEENTRLPRLIELTIEYETLAIVTNNFTNDAARLNFGIGGCTFDRPLLGEFYSYENDFATHTSLKENGVIDRRCYRQESGAGATRNDG
;
A
#
# COMPACT_ATOMS: atom_id res chain seq x y z
N MET A 1 -25.07 17.34 67.78
CA MET A 1 -25.88 17.23 66.57
C MET A 1 -25.31 18.22 65.58
N GLU A 2 -24.29 17.80 64.84
CA GLU A 2 -23.76 18.43 63.63
C GLU A 2 -22.59 17.54 63.19
N ARG A 3 -22.83 16.78 62.11
CA ARG A 3 -21.94 15.77 61.54
C ARG A 3 -21.18 16.40 60.37
N GLU A 4 -19.88 16.14 60.35
CA GLU A 4 -19.08 15.65 59.20
C GLU A 4 -19.44 16.21 57.82
N GLN A 5 -18.62 17.16 57.34
CA GLN A 5 -18.35 17.37 55.91
C GLN A 5 -16.94 17.95 55.75
N LYS A 6 -15.97 17.10 55.40
CA LYS A 6 -14.72 17.45 54.70
C LYS A 6 -13.91 16.18 54.44
N GLU A 7 -14.08 15.61 53.26
CA GLU A 7 -13.08 14.82 52.53
C GLU A 7 -13.71 14.37 51.20
N GLU A 8 -13.57 15.18 50.14
CA GLU A 8 -13.76 14.73 48.76
C GLU A 8 -13.15 15.75 47.79
N GLU A 9 -11.81 15.85 47.78
CA GLU A 9 -11.05 16.45 46.68
C GLU A 9 -9.84 15.56 46.42
N GLY A 10 -9.95 14.66 45.45
CA GLY A 10 -8.85 13.74 45.15
C GLY A 10 -9.14 12.65 44.14
N GLU A 11 -9.94 12.89 43.08
CA GLU A 11 -9.96 11.96 41.94
C GLU A 11 -10.05 12.70 40.61
N SER A 12 -8.91 13.28 40.27
CA SER A 12 -8.56 13.70 38.92
C SER A 12 -8.38 12.46 38.04
N SER A 13 -9.01 12.52 36.86
CA SER A 13 -8.53 11.94 35.62
C SER A 13 -8.55 10.41 35.47
N LYS A 14 -9.74 9.85 35.21
CA LYS A 14 -9.92 8.67 34.33
C LYS A 14 -11.22 8.74 33.54
N ARG A 15 -11.38 9.76 32.67
CA ARG A 15 -12.35 9.65 31.56
C ARG A 15 -11.71 8.85 30.44
N ALA A 16 -11.89 7.54 30.51
CA ALA A 16 -11.64 6.63 29.40
C ALA A 16 -12.56 7.02 28.23
N ILE A 17 -11.96 7.53 27.17
CA ILE A 17 -12.61 7.72 25.87
C ILE A 17 -12.73 6.33 25.25
N ASN A 18 -13.85 5.69 25.50
CA ASN A 18 -14.18 4.39 24.94
C ASN A 18 -14.89 4.63 23.59
N ILE A 19 -14.12 4.68 22.50
CA ILE A 19 -14.65 4.82 21.13
C ILE A 19 -14.52 3.47 20.43
N GLY A 20 -15.59 2.67 20.48
CA GLY A 20 -16.17 1.98 19.32
C GLY A 20 -15.41 0.88 18.58
N THR A 21 -14.17 0.51 18.91
CA THR A 21 -13.41 -0.53 18.16
C THR A 21 -13.01 -1.77 18.98
N MET A 22 -13.25 -1.80 20.30
CA MET A 22 -12.83 -2.91 21.17
C MET A 22 -13.73 -4.15 21.14
N THR A 23 -14.95 -4.09 20.60
CA THR A 23 -15.91 -5.20 20.72
C THR A 23 -15.58 -6.41 19.84
N SER A 24 -14.89 -6.26 18.70
CA SER A 24 -14.60 -7.42 17.83
C SER A 24 -13.40 -8.25 18.29
N LEU A 25 -12.44 -7.64 18.98
CA LEU A 25 -11.21 -8.33 19.38
C LEU A 25 -11.44 -9.19 20.62
N ASP A 26 -12.24 -8.71 21.57
CA ASP A 26 -12.57 -9.43 22.81
C ASP A 26 -13.41 -10.70 22.52
N GLU A 27 -14.35 -10.63 21.58
CA GLU A 27 -15.13 -11.80 21.13
C GLU A 27 -14.26 -12.85 20.45
N ILE A 28 -13.32 -12.43 19.59
CA ILE A 28 -12.34 -13.33 18.96
C ILE A 28 -11.51 -14.05 20.04
N LEU A 29 -11.04 -13.32 21.04
CA LEU A 29 -10.21 -13.86 22.13
C LEU A 29 -10.98 -14.88 22.98
N ILE A 30 -12.29 -14.70 23.21
CA ILE A 30 -13.12 -15.65 23.95
C ILE A 30 -13.24 -17.00 23.21
N HIS A 31 -13.31 -16.96 21.88
CA HIS A 31 -13.49 -18.16 21.06
C HIS A 31 -12.18 -18.84 20.66
N MET A 32 -11.05 -18.13 20.71
CA MET A 32 -9.72 -18.63 20.33
C MET A 32 -9.33 -19.97 21.00
N PRO A 33 -9.54 -20.19 22.31
CA PRO A 33 -9.17 -21.44 22.97
C PRO A 33 -9.91 -22.68 22.43
N ARG A 34 -11.04 -22.49 21.73
CA ARG A 34 -11.84 -23.58 21.15
C ARG A 34 -11.43 -23.92 19.71
N LEU A 35 -10.49 -23.18 19.12
CA LEU A 35 -10.05 -23.41 17.76
C LEU A 35 -8.93 -24.46 17.75
N ASN A 36 -9.16 -25.58 17.07
CA ASN A 36 -8.10 -26.58 16.81
C ASN A 36 -6.95 -26.00 15.97
N LYS A 37 -7.25 -24.97 15.17
CA LYS A 37 -6.28 -24.23 14.38
C LYS A 37 -6.79 -22.81 14.14
N PHE A 38 -5.96 -21.82 14.46
CA PHE A 38 -6.21 -20.42 14.13
C PHE A 38 -5.19 -19.97 13.07
N THR A 39 -5.65 -19.28 12.03
CA THR A 39 -4.80 -18.73 10.97
C THR A 39 -5.24 -17.30 10.72
N PHE A 40 -4.30 -16.36 10.71
CA PHE A 40 -4.59 -14.94 10.68
C PHE A 40 -3.58 -14.17 9.81
N SER A 41 -4.02 -12.99 9.36
CA SER A 41 -3.24 -11.97 8.67
C SER A 41 -3.78 -10.63 9.16
N ILE A 42 -3.15 -10.08 10.18
CA ILE A 42 -3.63 -8.90 10.91
C ILE A 42 -2.76 -7.73 10.49
N VAL A 43 -3.38 -6.73 9.88
CA VAL A 43 -2.75 -5.44 9.62
C VAL A 43 -3.32 -4.43 10.61
N SER A 44 -2.43 -3.77 11.33
CA SER A 44 -2.74 -2.65 12.19
C SER A 44 -2.06 -1.39 11.68
N GLN A 45 -2.77 -0.27 11.74
CA GLN A 45 -2.25 1.04 11.42
C GLN A 45 -2.68 2.02 12.51
N THR A 46 -1.72 2.73 13.07
CA THR A 46 -1.97 3.74 14.10
C THR A 46 -1.43 5.08 13.63
N VAL A 47 -2.27 6.11 13.70
CA VAL A 47 -1.89 7.50 13.43
C VAL A 47 -1.91 8.24 14.76
N ASN A 48 -0.77 8.74 15.22
CA ASN A 48 -0.74 9.51 16.47
C ASN A 48 -0.01 10.83 16.27
N LYS A 49 -0.75 11.92 16.09
CA LYS A 49 -0.17 13.24 15.79
C LYS A 49 0.63 13.86 16.94
N TYR A 50 0.55 13.32 18.16
CA TYR A 50 0.98 14.03 19.37
C TYR A 50 2.03 13.32 20.22
N ILE A 51 2.24 12.01 20.02
CA ILE A 51 3.16 11.23 20.84
C ILE A 51 4.04 10.38 19.92
N LYS A 52 5.35 10.43 20.15
CA LYS A 52 6.30 9.49 19.56
C LYS A 52 5.94 8.10 20.09
N ILE A 53 5.30 7.27 19.26
CA ILE A 53 4.99 5.89 19.63
C ILE A 53 6.29 5.10 19.60
N ASP A 54 6.72 4.59 20.75
CA ASP A 54 7.72 3.53 20.78
C ASP A 54 7.07 2.27 20.23
N LEU A 55 7.39 1.95 18.97
CA LEU A 55 6.87 0.76 18.33
C LEU A 55 7.60 -0.48 18.84
N PRO A 56 6.88 -1.56 19.17
CA PRO A 56 7.52 -2.82 19.50
C PRO A 56 8.33 -3.31 18.30
N SER A 57 9.52 -3.84 18.57
CA SER A 57 10.30 -4.53 17.53
C SER A 57 9.53 -5.74 17.00
N ASN A 58 9.92 -6.22 15.82
CA ASN A 58 9.37 -7.47 15.27
C ASN A 58 9.52 -8.64 16.24
N ASP A 59 10.65 -8.71 16.95
CA ASP A 59 10.92 -9.75 17.95
C ASP A 59 9.96 -9.66 19.13
N ASN A 60 9.66 -8.44 19.60
CA ASN A 60 8.69 -8.22 20.68
C ASN A 60 7.28 -8.62 20.24
N ILE A 61 6.91 -8.28 19.00
CA ILE A 61 5.62 -8.65 18.42
C ILE A 61 5.53 -10.18 18.35
N GLN A 62 6.51 -10.85 17.73
CA GLN A 62 6.50 -12.31 17.60
C GLN A 62 6.49 -13.02 18.96
N SER A 63 7.31 -12.57 19.91
CA SER A 63 7.34 -13.12 21.27
C SER A 63 5.97 -13.06 21.95
N SER A 64 5.23 -11.97 21.79
CA SER A 64 3.89 -11.85 22.38
C SER A 64 2.87 -12.88 21.86
N PHE A 65 3.06 -13.40 20.64
CA PHE A 65 2.26 -14.48 20.09
C PHE A 65 2.78 -15.86 20.53
N LEU A 66 4.10 -16.03 20.64
CA LEU A 66 4.72 -17.25 21.16
C LEU A 66 4.29 -17.51 22.61
N ASP A 67 4.26 -16.49 23.45
CA ASP A 67 3.81 -16.57 24.85
C ASP A 67 2.35 -17.04 24.99
N ARG A 68 1.56 -16.89 23.92
CA ARG A 68 0.16 -17.34 23.82
C ARG A 68 0.01 -18.71 23.15
N GLY A 69 1.10 -19.40 22.87
CA GLY A 69 1.12 -20.73 22.24
C GLY A 69 1.08 -20.73 20.71
N TYR A 70 1.27 -19.58 20.05
CA TYR A 70 1.31 -19.49 18.58
C TYR A 70 2.72 -19.66 18.04
N ASN A 71 3.09 -20.90 17.74
CA ASN A 71 4.50 -21.28 17.49
C ASN A 71 5.11 -20.75 16.17
N HIS A 72 4.30 -20.27 15.22
CA HIS A 72 4.79 -19.87 13.89
C HIS A 72 4.08 -18.61 13.38
N VAL A 73 4.73 -17.46 13.59
CA VAL A 73 4.21 -16.14 13.22
C VAL A 73 5.29 -15.36 12.50
N GLY A 74 4.95 -14.76 11.37
CA GLY A 74 5.76 -13.75 10.70
C GLY A 74 5.23 -12.36 11.05
N SER A 75 6.14 -11.38 11.12
CA SER A 75 5.73 -9.99 11.29
C SER A 75 6.72 -9.02 10.68
N TYR A 76 6.22 -7.84 10.31
CA TYR A 76 7.03 -6.66 10.11
C TYR A 76 6.28 -5.42 10.59
N ALA A 77 7.02 -4.50 11.20
CA ALA A 77 6.55 -3.21 11.65
C ALA A 77 7.36 -2.11 10.96
N ASP A 78 6.66 -1.02 10.65
CA ASP A 78 7.18 0.16 9.96
C ASP A 78 6.70 1.42 10.70
N PHE A 79 7.55 2.43 10.70
CA PHE A 79 7.24 3.77 11.18
C PHE A 79 7.60 4.81 10.14
N ASN A 80 6.57 5.48 9.62
CA ASN A 80 6.79 6.67 8.81
C ASN A 80 6.79 7.91 9.73
N SER A 81 7.96 8.49 9.96
CA SER A 81 8.14 9.67 10.80
C SER A 81 7.52 10.95 10.21
N THR A 82 7.47 11.07 8.88
CA THR A 82 6.90 12.24 8.18
C THR A 82 5.39 12.35 8.37
N THR A 83 4.68 11.22 8.31
CA THR A 83 3.23 11.12 8.46
C THR A 83 2.81 10.74 9.88
N ASN A 84 3.80 10.38 10.72
CA ASN A 84 3.60 9.86 12.07
C ASN A 84 2.62 8.68 12.09
N VAL A 85 2.81 7.77 11.13
CA VAL A 85 2.00 6.56 10.96
C VAL A 85 2.85 5.35 11.27
N ALA A 86 2.38 4.57 12.22
CA ALA A 86 2.89 3.24 12.52
C ALA A 86 2.06 2.19 11.77
N ARG A 87 2.72 1.22 11.15
CA ARG A 87 2.06 0.05 10.56
C ARG A 87 2.70 -1.23 11.11
N CYS A 88 1.87 -2.24 11.31
CA CYS A 88 2.31 -3.56 11.70
C CYS A 88 1.49 -4.60 10.94
N HIS A 89 2.17 -5.56 10.33
CA HIS A 89 1.53 -6.73 9.75
C HIS A 89 2.03 -7.97 10.49
N VAL A 90 1.10 -8.74 11.07
CA VAL A 90 1.39 -9.99 11.76
C VAL A 90 0.56 -11.10 11.11
N TYR A 91 1.17 -12.24 10.79
CA TYR A 91 0.48 -13.32 10.10
C TYR A 91 0.97 -14.70 10.52
N SER A 92 0.09 -15.70 10.42
CA SER A 92 0.44 -17.09 10.70
C SER A 92 1.31 -17.70 9.62
N LEU A 93 2.22 -18.59 10.03
CA LEU A 93 3.04 -19.40 9.14
C LEU A 93 2.67 -20.89 9.25
N PRO A 94 2.63 -21.66 8.14
CA PRO A 94 2.73 -21.17 6.77
C PRO A 94 1.52 -20.29 6.40
N TYR A 95 1.75 -19.27 5.57
CA TYR A 95 0.70 -18.37 5.12
C TYR A 95 -0.30 -19.10 4.22
N ARG A 96 -1.60 -19.05 4.55
CA ARG A 96 -2.64 -19.84 3.86
C ARG A 96 -3.61 -19.03 3.01
N PHE A 97 -3.53 -17.71 3.06
CA PHE A 97 -4.42 -16.85 2.28
C PHE A 97 -3.87 -16.67 0.86
N GLU A 98 -4.78 -16.44 -0.09
CA GLU A 98 -4.43 -16.19 -1.49
C GLU A 98 -4.00 -14.75 -1.76
N ILE A 99 -4.30 -13.84 -0.83
CA ILE A 99 -4.04 -12.41 -0.98
C ILE A 99 -3.09 -11.99 0.12
N PHE A 100 -2.00 -11.31 -0.25
CA PHE A 100 -1.08 -10.66 0.67
C PHE A 100 -1.18 -9.14 0.48
N ILE A 101 -1.65 -8.45 1.52
CA ILE A 101 -1.87 -7.00 1.49
C ILE A 101 -0.76 -6.24 2.21
N ASN A 102 -0.53 -4.99 1.80
CA ASN A 102 0.37 -4.04 2.44
C ASN A 102 1.82 -4.51 2.53
N LEU A 103 2.33 -5.14 1.47
CA LEU A 103 3.76 -5.43 1.35
C LEU A 103 4.54 -4.12 1.18
N ASN A 104 5.60 -3.95 1.97
CA ASN A 104 6.40 -2.74 2.02
C ASN A 104 7.90 -3.07 2.05
N ASN A 105 8.76 -2.06 2.19
CA ASN A 105 10.23 -2.23 2.18
C ASN A 105 10.78 -3.05 3.37
N PHE A 106 9.99 -3.33 4.39
CA PHE A 106 10.40 -4.15 5.54
C PHE A 106 10.12 -5.64 5.32
N PHE A 107 9.63 -6.02 4.14
CA PHE A 107 9.44 -7.42 3.80
C PHE A 107 10.80 -8.14 3.67
N THR A 108 10.98 -9.21 4.43
CA THR A 108 12.24 -9.98 4.51
C THR A 108 12.22 -11.29 3.72
N GLY A 109 11.14 -11.57 2.98
CA GLY A 109 10.99 -12.79 2.19
C GLY A 109 10.26 -13.91 2.93
N GLY A 110 10.51 -15.15 2.51
CA GLY A 110 9.80 -16.36 2.96
C GLY A 110 9.15 -17.10 1.78
N MET A 111 8.43 -18.19 2.05
CA MET A 111 7.75 -18.97 1.01
C MET A 111 6.23 -18.89 1.17
N PHE A 112 5.57 -18.27 0.20
CA PHE A 112 4.14 -17.97 0.22
C PHE A 112 3.40 -18.66 -0.93
N ASN A 113 3.52 -19.99 -1.01
CA ASN A 113 3.02 -20.81 -2.13
C ASN A 113 1.50 -20.71 -2.39
N LYS A 114 0.71 -20.23 -1.42
CA LYS A 114 -0.74 -20.06 -1.56
C LYS A 114 -1.14 -18.68 -2.07
N VAL A 115 -0.26 -17.69 -1.99
CA VAL A 115 -0.56 -16.33 -2.44
C VAL A 115 -0.60 -16.29 -3.98
N ARG A 116 -1.61 -15.61 -4.50
CA ARG A 116 -1.86 -15.34 -5.92
C ARG A 116 -1.95 -13.85 -6.21
N CYS A 117 -2.19 -13.03 -5.19
CA CYS A 117 -2.36 -11.59 -5.31
C CYS A 117 -1.54 -10.85 -4.26
N VAL A 118 -0.73 -9.89 -4.68
CA VAL A 118 0.09 -9.05 -3.78
C VAL A 118 -0.23 -7.59 -4.02
N PHE A 119 -0.48 -6.86 -2.93
CA PHE A 119 -0.59 -5.40 -2.92
C PHE A 119 0.63 -4.80 -2.24
N MET A 120 1.41 -4.03 -3.01
CA MET A 120 2.57 -3.29 -2.55
C MET A 120 2.22 -1.82 -2.41
N ASN A 121 2.46 -1.26 -1.22
CA ASN A 121 2.31 0.17 -0.96
C ASN A 121 3.29 0.59 0.13
N ASP A 122 4.04 1.65 -0.15
CA ASP A 122 4.97 2.23 0.80
C ASP A 122 5.17 3.71 0.45
N THR A 123 5.60 4.45 1.45
CA THR A 123 6.02 5.84 1.38
C THR A 123 7.48 5.99 0.99
N SER A 124 8.28 4.92 1.11
CA SER A 124 9.67 4.86 0.62
C SER A 124 9.73 4.18 -0.74
N SER A 125 10.72 4.50 -1.57
CA SER A 125 10.92 3.89 -2.88
C SER A 125 11.08 2.37 -2.80
N PHE A 126 10.54 1.63 -3.78
CA PHE A 126 10.77 0.19 -3.92
C PHE A 126 11.97 -0.06 -4.83
N GLU A 127 13.07 -0.54 -4.28
CA GLU A 127 14.26 -0.83 -5.08
C GLU A 127 14.14 -2.19 -5.80
N HIS A 128 15.02 -2.42 -6.77
CA HIS A 128 15.04 -3.61 -7.60
C HIS A 128 15.08 -4.92 -6.78
N GLU A 129 15.89 -4.92 -5.72
CA GLU A 129 16.10 -6.08 -4.85
C GLU A 129 14.81 -6.54 -4.16
N LEU A 130 13.90 -5.60 -3.84
CA LEU A 130 12.61 -5.94 -3.26
C LEU A 130 11.76 -6.71 -4.27
N PHE A 131 11.72 -6.28 -5.53
CA PHE A 131 10.97 -7.01 -6.57
C PHE A 131 11.57 -8.40 -6.82
N ALA A 132 12.90 -8.54 -6.76
CA ALA A 132 13.57 -9.84 -6.84
C ALA A 132 13.14 -10.74 -5.67
N LEU A 133 13.13 -10.20 -4.45
CA LEU A 133 12.66 -10.90 -3.25
C LEU A 133 11.19 -11.32 -3.35
N VAL A 134 10.32 -10.44 -3.87
CA VAL A 134 8.90 -10.75 -4.12
C VAL A 134 8.78 -11.88 -5.14
N SER A 135 9.53 -11.85 -6.25
CA SER A 135 9.45 -12.92 -7.27
C SER A 135 9.81 -14.30 -6.72
N GLN A 136 10.76 -14.36 -5.78
CA GLN A 136 11.18 -15.59 -5.11
C GLN A 136 10.16 -16.03 -4.05
N ALA A 137 9.65 -15.08 -3.27
CA ALA A 137 8.75 -15.38 -2.16
C ALA A 137 7.35 -15.82 -2.60
N PHE A 138 6.91 -15.36 -3.77
CA PHE A 138 5.58 -15.62 -4.33
C PHE A 138 5.68 -16.36 -5.69
N PRO A 139 6.12 -17.63 -5.71
CA PRO A 139 6.43 -18.33 -6.96
C PRO A 139 5.24 -18.53 -7.89
N TYR A 140 4.00 -18.41 -7.38
CA TYR A 140 2.76 -18.56 -8.13
C TYR A 140 1.95 -17.26 -8.19
N LEU A 141 2.60 -16.10 -8.07
CA LEU A 141 1.94 -14.80 -8.12
C LEU A 141 1.27 -14.58 -9.47
N GLU A 142 -0.04 -14.30 -9.46
CA GLU A 142 -0.85 -14.05 -10.66
C GLU A 142 -1.18 -12.57 -10.83
N LYS A 143 -1.32 -11.83 -9.72
CA LYS A 143 -1.71 -10.42 -9.72
C LYS A 143 -0.78 -9.60 -8.82
N LEU A 144 -0.23 -8.53 -9.36
CA LEU A 144 0.65 -7.62 -8.63
C LEU A 144 0.12 -6.19 -8.77
N TYR A 145 -0.11 -5.56 -7.62
CA TYR A 145 -0.52 -4.17 -7.52
C TYR A 145 0.62 -3.39 -6.89
N VAL A 146 1.16 -2.41 -7.60
CA VAL A 146 2.22 -1.53 -7.11
C VAL A 146 1.68 -0.10 -7.07
N CYS A 147 1.56 0.43 -5.85
CA CYS A 147 1.17 1.81 -5.59
C CYS A 147 2.32 2.51 -4.85
N ASN A 148 3.11 3.29 -5.56
CA ASN A 148 4.24 4.02 -4.97
C ASN A 148 4.65 5.20 -5.87
N LEU A 149 4.60 6.41 -5.33
CA LEU A 149 4.93 7.62 -6.08
C LEU A 149 6.42 8.01 -6.00
N GLN A 150 7.20 7.35 -5.15
CA GLN A 150 8.61 7.65 -4.99
C GLN A 150 9.43 7.02 -6.11
N ALA A 151 10.34 7.80 -6.70
CA ALA A 151 11.30 7.29 -7.66
C ALA A 151 12.26 6.28 -7.01
N GLN A 152 12.57 5.19 -7.71
CA GLN A 152 13.68 4.30 -7.36
C GLN A 152 14.99 5.10 -7.27
N LYS A 153 15.75 4.90 -6.20
CA LYS A 153 17.02 5.60 -5.97
C LYS A 153 18.16 4.94 -6.73
N ASN A 154 18.15 3.61 -6.78
CA ASN A 154 19.21 2.82 -7.36
C ASN A 154 18.77 2.23 -8.71
N LYS A 155 18.71 3.09 -9.75
CA LYS A 155 18.43 2.64 -11.13
C LYS A 155 19.54 1.78 -11.75
N GLN A 156 20.70 1.68 -11.09
CA GLN A 156 21.83 0.94 -11.66
C GLN A 156 21.40 -0.51 -11.92
N HIS A 157 21.59 -0.93 -13.18
CA HIS A 157 21.25 -2.23 -13.70
C HIS A 157 21.83 -3.34 -12.80
N SER A 158 21.02 -3.79 -11.84
CA SER A 158 21.24 -5.08 -11.21
C SER A 158 21.33 -6.10 -12.33
N SER A 159 22.38 -6.90 -12.33
CA SER A 159 22.56 -8.00 -13.28
C SER A 159 21.54 -9.12 -13.07
N THR A 160 20.75 -9.04 -11.99
CA THR A 160 19.76 -10.06 -11.65
C THR A 160 18.49 -9.81 -12.43
N LEU A 161 18.28 -10.61 -13.47
CA LEU A 161 17.01 -10.63 -14.18
C LEU A 161 15.89 -11.16 -13.27
N ILE A 162 14.85 -10.34 -13.05
CA ILE A 162 13.69 -10.75 -12.26
C ILE A 162 12.71 -11.51 -13.17
N VAL A 163 12.16 -12.63 -12.70
CA VAL A 163 11.18 -13.39 -13.50
C VAL A 163 9.93 -13.64 -12.69
N PHE A 164 8.80 -13.13 -13.17
CA PHE A 164 7.48 -13.47 -12.63
C PHE A 164 6.78 -14.46 -13.55
N SER A 165 7.09 -15.75 -13.40
CA SER A 165 6.65 -16.82 -14.31
C SER A 165 5.14 -16.97 -14.44
N HIS A 166 4.36 -16.51 -13.45
CA HIS A 166 2.92 -16.69 -13.36
C HIS A 166 2.11 -15.40 -13.38
N LEU A 167 2.76 -14.23 -13.48
CA LEU A 167 2.06 -12.95 -13.39
C LEU A 167 1.21 -12.72 -14.63
N VAL A 168 -0.10 -12.66 -14.43
CA VAL A 168 -1.10 -12.44 -15.48
C VAL A 168 -1.56 -10.99 -15.51
N LYS A 169 -1.63 -10.33 -14.34
CA LYS A 169 -2.10 -8.96 -14.19
C LYS A 169 -1.11 -8.11 -13.41
N LEU A 170 -0.74 -6.97 -13.99
CA LEU A 170 0.10 -5.96 -13.36
C LEU A 170 -0.65 -4.63 -13.32
N ILE A 171 -0.76 -4.04 -12.13
CA ILE A 171 -1.34 -2.70 -11.93
C ILE A 171 -0.27 -1.77 -11.36
N LEU A 172 0.03 -0.72 -12.10
CA LEU A 172 0.96 0.36 -11.76
C LEU A 172 0.17 1.68 -11.65
N SER A 173 -0.65 1.82 -10.61
CA SER A 173 -1.52 2.99 -10.44
C SER A 173 -1.90 3.21 -8.96
N PRO A 174 -1.60 4.38 -8.38
CA PRO A 174 -0.65 5.40 -8.85
C PRO A 174 0.80 4.92 -8.66
N ALA A 175 1.65 5.02 -9.69
CA ALA A 175 3.04 4.56 -9.63
C ALA A 175 4.01 5.48 -10.37
N HIS A 176 5.19 5.71 -9.79
CA HIS A 176 6.27 6.44 -10.47
C HIS A 176 6.76 5.71 -11.72
N VAL A 177 7.18 6.47 -12.74
CA VAL A 177 7.62 5.96 -14.05
C VAL A 177 8.74 4.91 -13.97
N ASN A 178 9.64 5.02 -12.99
CA ASN A 178 10.69 4.04 -12.74
C ASN A 178 10.14 2.60 -12.56
N TYR A 179 8.97 2.44 -11.94
CA TYR A 179 8.37 1.11 -11.79
C TYR A 179 7.88 0.57 -13.13
N ALA A 180 7.36 1.43 -13.99
CA ALA A 180 7.02 1.05 -15.35
C ALA A 180 8.27 0.66 -16.15
N GLU A 181 9.38 1.40 -16.06
CA GLU A 181 10.67 0.99 -16.66
C GLU A 181 11.14 -0.38 -16.15
N GLN A 182 11.06 -0.61 -14.83
CA GLN A 182 11.44 -1.88 -14.19
C GLN A 182 10.65 -3.07 -14.72
N PHE A 183 9.33 -2.95 -14.86
CA PHE A 183 8.47 -4.07 -15.27
C PHE A 183 8.31 -4.21 -16.79
N LEU A 184 8.35 -3.10 -17.54
CA LEU A 184 8.07 -3.13 -18.97
C LEU A 184 9.31 -3.46 -19.80
N PHE A 185 10.53 -3.18 -19.33
CA PHE A 185 11.74 -3.56 -20.07
C PHE A 185 12.17 -5.01 -19.75
N GLU A 186 12.32 -5.82 -20.80
CA GLU A 186 12.66 -7.25 -20.67
C GLU A 186 14.06 -7.47 -20.05
N GLU A 187 14.95 -6.48 -20.19
CA GLU A 187 16.29 -6.51 -19.59
C GLU A 187 16.26 -6.49 -18.06
N ASN A 188 15.19 -5.97 -17.46
CA ASN A 188 15.05 -5.82 -16.01
C ASN A 188 14.16 -6.90 -15.40
N THR A 189 13.04 -7.19 -16.05
CA THR A 189 12.04 -8.15 -15.58
C THR A 189 11.53 -8.96 -16.76
N ARG A 190 11.18 -10.25 -16.58
CA ARG A 190 10.44 -11.06 -17.55
C ARG A 190 9.06 -11.39 -17.03
N LEU A 191 8.05 -11.11 -17.87
CA LEU A 191 6.63 -11.32 -17.56
C LEU A 191 5.96 -12.20 -18.64
N PRO A 192 6.38 -13.47 -18.82
CA PRO A 192 6.00 -14.29 -19.98
C PRO A 192 4.50 -14.61 -20.08
N ARG A 193 3.73 -14.35 -19.02
CA ARG A 193 2.29 -14.62 -18.95
C ARG A 193 1.45 -13.36 -18.73
N LEU A 194 2.03 -12.17 -18.89
CA LEU A 194 1.30 -10.92 -18.71
C LEU A 194 0.22 -10.79 -19.78
N ILE A 195 -1.02 -10.65 -19.35
CA ILE A 195 -2.19 -10.46 -20.23
C ILE A 195 -2.82 -9.09 -19.98
N GLU A 196 -2.85 -8.63 -18.73
CA GLU A 196 -3.48 -7.38 -18.33
C GLU A 196 -2.45 -6.44 -17.70
N LEU A 197 -2.25 -5.27 -18.34
CA LEU A 197 -1.51 -4.15 -17.77
C LEU A 197 -2.49 -3.00 -17.51
N THR A 198 -2.50 -2.48 -16.29
CA THR A 198 -3.16 -1.23 -15.93
C THR A 198 -2.09 -0.23 -15.51
N ILE A 199 -2.00 0.89 -16.23
CA ILE A 199 -0.99 1.94 -16.05
C ILE A 199 -1.58 3.26 -16.53
N GLU A 200 -1.14 4.36 -15.93
CA GLU A 200 -1.46 5.71 -16.41
C GLU A 200 -0.88 5.95 -17.81
N TYR A 201 -1.67 6.60 -18.67
CA TYR A 201 -1.30 6.83 -20.07
C TYR A 201 0.00 7.65 -20.19
N GLU A 202 0.14 8.71 -19.40
CA GLU A 202 1.31 9.58 -19.39
C GLU A 202 2.58 8.81 -19.03
N THR A 203 2.48 7.95 -18.02
CA THR A 203 3.58 7.09 -17.58
C THR A 203 3.99 6.14 -18.71
N LEU A 204 3.02 5.49 -19.36
CA LEU A 204 3.29 4.58 -20.48
C LEU A 204 3.86 5.32 -21.70
N ALA A 205 3.36 6.51 -22.01
CA ALA A 205 3.87 7.36 -23.08
C ALA A 205 5.34 7.76 -22.82
N ILE A 206 5.72 8.09 -21.57
CA ILE A 206 7.11 8.39 -21.22
C ILE A 206 8.00 7.16 -21.44
N VAL A 207 7.64 5.99 -20.90
CA VAL A 207 8.45 4.76 -21.01
C VAL A 207 8.61 4.29 -22.47
N THR A 208 7.57 4.46 -23.28
CA THR A 208 7.57 4.05 -24.68
C THR A 208 8.07 5.13 -25.65
N ASN A 209 8.46 6.30 -25.13
CA ASN A 209 8.77 7.49 -25.92
C ASN A 209 7.65 7.79 -26.95
N ASN A 210 6.42 7.96 -26.47
CA ASN A 210 5.22 8.11 -27.29
C ASN A 210 5.03 6.96 -28.29
N PHE A 211 5.24 5.72 -27.85
CA PHE A 211 5.12 4.51 -28.67
C PHE A 211 6.06 4.46 -29.89
N THR A 212 7.18 5.18 -29.83
CA THR A 212 8.23 5.14 -30.87
C THR A 212 9.37 4.19 -30.53
N ASN A 213 9.46 3.74 -29.26
CA ASN A 213 10.45 2.73 -28.85
C ASN A 213 10.18 1.38 -29.50
N ASP A 214 11.26 0.63 -29.74
CA ASP A 214 11.20 -0.72 -30.30
C ASP A 214 10.40 -1.65 -29.38
N ALA A 215 9.26 -2.15 -29.89
CA ALA A 215 8.39 -3.08 -29.20
C ALA A 215 9.10 -4.39 -28.80
N ALA A 216 10.19 -4.76 -29.49
CA ALA A 216 10.97 -5.95 -29.16
C ALA A 216 11.65 -5.89 -27.78
N ARG A 217 11.71 -4.72 -27.13
CA ARG A 217 12.29 -4.55 -25.79
C ARG A 217 11.27 -4.63 -24.66
N LEU A 218 9.98 -4.76 -24.98
CA LEU A 218 8.89 -4.64 -24.03
C LEU A 218 8.29 -5.99 -23.66
N ASN A 219 7.97 -6.18 -22.37
CA ASN A 219 7.31 -7.38 -21.83
C ASN A 219 5.84 -7.56 -22.26
N PHE A 220 5.29 -6.71 -23.11
CA PHE A 220 3.89 -6.77 -23.51
C PHE A 220 3.74 -6.59 -25.02
N GLY A 221 2.84 -7.39 -25.60
CA GLY A 221 2.33 -7.14 -26.95
C GLY A 221 1.31 -6.00 -26.92
N ILE A 222 1.31 -5.17 -27.96
CA ILE A 222 0.43 -3.98 -28.09
C ILE A 222 -1.08 -4.33 -27.93
N GLY A 223 -1.48 -5.60 -28.10
CA GLY A 223 -2.88 -6.05 -28.03
C GLY A 223 -3.48 -6.32 -26.64
N GLY A 224 -2.72 -6.26 -25.54
CA GLY A 224 -3.18 -6.60 -24.18
C GLY A 224 -3.29 -5.44 -23.19
N CYS A 225 -2.93 -4.22 -23.60
CA CYS A 225 -2.94 -3.07 -22.68
C CYS A 225 -4.36 -2.52 -22.52
N THR A 226 -4.93 -2.71 -21.33
CA THR A 226 -6.11 -1.95 -20.90
C THR A 226 -5.63 -0.63 -20.31
N PHE A 227 -5.65 0.43 -21.11
CA PHE A 227 -5.45 1.77 -20.61
C PHE A 227 -6.57 2.10 -19.62
N ASP A 228 -6.24 2.69 -18.47
CA ASP A 228 -7.16 3.60 -17.81
C ASP A 228 -7.35 4.74 -18.82
N ARG A 229 -8.44 4.63 -19.60
CA ARG A 229 -8.55 5.16 -20.96
C ARG A 229 -8.20 6.64 -21.10
N PRO A 230 -7.68 7.05 -22.27
CA PRO A 230 -7.41 8.45 -22.54
C PRO A 230 -8.72 9.23 -22.48
N LEU A 231 -8.69 10.33 -21.73
CA LEU A 231 -9.77 11.29 -21.70
C LEU A 231 -9.87 11.91 -23.09
N LEU A 232 -11.06 11.89 -23.70
CA LEU A 232 -11.34 12.58 -24.96
C LEU A 232 -11.21 14.10 -24.81
N GLY A 233 -11.27 14.58 -23.57
CA GLY A 233 -11.03 15.94 -23.17
C GLY A 233 -11.21 16.09 -21.66
N GLU A 234 -10.41 16.98 -21.08
CA GLU A 234 -10.62 17.51 -19.73
C GLU A 234 -11.13 18.95 -19.85
N PHE A 235 -12.11 19.29 -19.03
CA PHE A 235 -12.60 20.65 -18.88
C PHE A 235 -12.58 21.02 -17.40
N TYR A 236 -11.93 22.14 -17.09
CA TYR A 236 -11.96 22.75 -15.77
C TYR A 236 -12.87 23.97 -15.83
N SER A 237 -13.89 24.00 -14.99
CA SER A 237 -14.71 25.20 -14.76
C SER A 237 -14.64 25.63 -13.30
N TYR A 238 -14.72 26.94 -13.09
CA TYR A 238 -14.67 27.56 -11.77
C TYR A 238 -15.95 28.35 -11.56
N GLU A 239 -16.76 27.93 -10.59
CA GLU A 239 -17.99 28.62 -10.21
C GLU A 239 -18.12 28.61 -8.69
N ASN A 240 -18.34 29.79 -8.08
CA ASN A 240 -18.69 29.95 -6.66
C ASN A 240 -17.75 29.21 -5.67
N ASP A 241 -16.43 29.37 -5.79
CA ASP A 241 -15.40 28.70 -4.96
C ASP A 241 -15.31 27.18 -5.10
N PHE A 242 -15.95 26.61 -6.13
CA PHE A 242 -15.80 25.21 -6.51
C PHE A 242 -15.07 25.08 -7.84
N ALA A 243 -14.07 24.19 -7.86
CA ALA A 243 -13.45 23.73 -9.09
C ALA A 243 -14.16 22.45 -9.54
N THR A 244 -14.76 22.48 -10.73
CA THR A 244 -15.35 21.28 -11.33
C THR A 244 -14.41 20.73 -12.39
N HIS A 245 -13.92 19.52 -12.16
CA HIS A 245 -13.21 18.73 -13.15
C HIS A 245 -14.20 17.85 -13.89
N THR A 246 -14.35 18.07 -15.20
CA THR A 246 -15.18 17.24 -16.09
C THR A 246 -14.28 16.47 -17.03
N SER A 247 -14.45 15.16 -17.09
CA SER A 247 -13.72 14.30 -18.01
C SER A 247 -14.66 13.53 -18.93
N LEU A 248 -14.42 13.62 -20.23
CA LEU A 248 -15.18 12.90 -21.26
C LEU A 248 -14.45 11.61 -21.63
N LYS A 249 -15.11 10.46 -21.48
CA LYS A 249 -14.56 9.15 -21.84
C LYS A 249 -14.95 8.78 -23.27
N GLU A 250 -14.16 7.92 -23.93
CA GLU A 250 -14.43 7.42 -25.29
C GLU A 250 -15.80 6.77 -25.51
N ASN A 251 -16.39 6.21 -24.46
CA ASN A 251 -17.74 5.64 -24.52
C ASN A 251 -18.85 6.71 -24.37
N GLY A 252 -18.51 8.00 -24.41
CA GLY A 252 -19.43 9.11 -24.21
C GLY A 252 -19.81 9.36 -22.74
N VAL A 253 -19.26 8.60 -21.79
CA VAL A 253 -19.52 8.82 -20.37
C VAL A 253 -18.79 10.08 -19.90
N ILE A 254 -19.53 10.95 -19.21
CA ILE A 254 -19.00 12.17 -18.61
C ILE A 254 -18.85 11.91 -17.11
N ASP A 255 -17.63 12.00 -16.58
CA ASP A 255 -17.35 12.00 -15.14
C ASP A 255 -17.15 13.45 -14.67
N ARG A 256 -17.81 13.85 -13.58
CA ARG A 256 -17.72 15.20 -13.01
C ARG A 256 -17.36 15.10 -11.53
N ARG A 257 -16.23 15.70 -11.16
CA ARG A 257 -15.79 15.79 -9.77
C ARG A 257 -15.74 17.25 -9.36
N CYS A 258 -16.39 17.55 -8.25
CA CYS A 258 -16.45 18.89 -7.69
C CYS A 258 -15.55 18.95 -6.47
N TYR A 259 -14.61 19.89 -6.48
CA TYR A 259 -13.68 20.14 -5.39
C TYR A 259 -14.02 21.49 -4.78
N ARG A 260 -14.17 21.53 -3.46
CA ARG A 260 -14.23 22.80 -2.74
C ARG A 260 -12.80 23.35 -2.70
N GLN A 261 -12.62 24.58 -3.18
CA GLN A 261 -11.33 25.22 -3.08
C GLN A 261 -11.06 25.50 -1.60
N GLU A 262 -10.14 24.75 -0.98
CA GLU A 262 -9.62 25.13 0.33
C GLU A 262 -8.92 26.47 0.12
N SER A 263 -9.46 27.52 0.75
CA SER A 263 -8.93 28.86 0.65
C SER A 263 -7.49 28.86 1.15
N GLY A 264 -6.55 28.90 0.20
CA GLY A 264 -5.14 29.10 0.45
C GLY A 264 -4.92 30.48 1.06
N ALA A 265 -5.14 30.61 2.37
CA ALA A 265 -4.68 31.73 3.16
C ALA A 265 -3.16 31.63 3.28
N GLY A 266 -2.44 32.24 2.33
CA GLY A 266 -0.98 32.16 2.32
C GLY A 266 -0.30 32.85 1.14
N ALA A 267 -0.72 34.08 0.81
CA ALA A 267 0.06 34.95 -0.07
C ALA A 267 0.00 36.39 0.46
N THR A 268 0.76 36.67 1.53
CA THR A 268 1.14 38.04 1.84
C THR A 268 2.15 38.51 0.78
N ARG A 269 1.68 39.37 -0.11
CA ARG A 269 2.55 40.28 -0.89
C ARG A 269 3.26 41.21 0.10
N ASN A 270 4.59 41.17 0.10
CA ASN A 270 5.38 42.30 0.57
C ASN A 270 5.62 43.22 -0.64
N ASP A 271 4.92 44.34 -0.66
CA ASP A 271 5.29 45.53 -1.43
C ASP A 271 5.56 46.64 -0.39
N GLY A 272 6.79 47.16 -0.37
CA GLY A 272 7.21 48.28 0.50
C GLY A 272 8.54 48.06 1.19
#